data_AF-A0AAV2KVE9-F1
#
_entry.id   AF-A0AAV2KVE9-F1
#
_cell.length_a   1.000
_cell.length_b   1.000
_cell.length_c   1.000
_cell.angle_alpha   90.00
_cell.angle_beta   90.00
_cell.angle_gamma   90.00
#
_symmetry.space_group_name_H-M   'P 1'
#
loop_
_entity.id
_entity.type
_entity.pdbx_description
1 polymer ?
#
loop_
_entity_poly.entity_id
_entity_poly.type
_entity_poly.pdbx_seq_one_letter_code
_entity_poly.pdbx_strand_id
1 'polypeptide(L)'
;MYPEISSDSQRYDYKEEFDTDLKDYKRLCAEMDDINDQLNKLSRQLDTLDDTSDRYQAVAEEYNQLKDLKQTPEYQAKKKQCRRLRHKLFHIKRMVKNYDKSHS
;
A
#
# COMPACT_ATOMS: atom_id res chain seq x y z
N MET A 1 8.52 -16.54 -10.30
CA MET A 1 7.28 -17.34 -10.11
C MET A 1 7.54 -18.23 -8.90
N TYR A 2 6.60 -18.38 -7.96
CA TYR A 2 6.81 -19.20 -6.75
C TYR A 2 6.06 -20.52 -6.91
N PRO A 3 6.72 -21.59 -7.39
CA PRO A 3 6.13 -22.94 -7.41
C PRO A 3 5.82 -23.46 -6.01
N GLU A 4 5.17 -24.63 -5.95
CA GLU A 4 5.01 -25.38 -4.71
C GLU A 4 6.37 -25.70 -4.10
N ILE A 5 6.43 -25.67 -2.78
CA ILE A 5 7.65 -25.91 -2.01
C ILE A 5 7.83 -27.41 -1.85
N SER A 6 9.04 -27.91 -2.11
CA SER A 6 9.39 -29.33 -2.00
C SER A 6 10.50 -29.62 -0.98
N SER A 7 11.07 -28.58 -0.34
CA SER A 7 12.15 -28.72 0.63
C SER A 7 12.17 -27.60 1.68
N ASP A 8 12.76 -27.89 2.84
CA ASP A 8 12.93 -26.91 3.92
C ASP A 8 13.82 -25.73 3.52
N SER A 9 14.85 -25.95 2.70
CA SER A 9 15.70 -24.87 2.19
C SER A 9 14.88 -23.91 1.33
N GLN A 10 14.09 -24.42 0.39
CA GLN A 10 13.21 -23.59 -0.44
C GLN A 10 12.14 -22.86 0.42
N ARG A 11 11.63 -23.53 1.47
CA ARG A 11 10.71 -22.91 2.44
C ARG A 11 11.36 -21.75 3.19
N TYR A 12 12.62 -21.90 3.61
CA TYR A 12 13.39 -20.85 4.26
C TYR A 12 13.59 -19.65 3.33
N ASP A 13 14.03 -19.88 2.09
CA ASP A 13 14.23 -18.82 1.09
C ASP A 13 12.94 -18.02 0.83
N TYR A 14 11.80 -18.73 0.71
CA TYR A 14 10.49 -18.09 0.51
C TYR A 14 10.11 -17.23 1.71
N LYS A 15 10.44 -17.68 2.92
CA LYS A 15 10.14 -16.95 4.15
C LYS A 15 11.01 -15.69 4.29
N GLU A 16 12.29 -15.77 3.99
CA GLU A 16 13.19 -14.60 4.02
C GLU A 16 12.78 -13.54 3.00
N GLU A 17 12.46 -13.96 1.78
CA GLU A 17 12.00 -13.03 0.75
C GLU A 17 10.65 -12.40 1.13
N PHE A 18 9.72 -13.20 1.68
CA PHE A 18 8.45 -12.68 2.21
C PHE A 18 8.67 -11.61 3.27
N ASP A 19 9.58 -11.82 4.22
CA ASP A 19 9.82 -10.87 5.31
C ASP A 19 10.42 -9.55 4.79
N THR A 20 11.31 -9.64 3.81
CA THR A 20 11.91 -8.48 3.15
C THR A 20 10.86 -7.67 2.40
N ASP A 21 10.11 -8.33 1.52
CA ASP A 21 9.03 -7.70 0.76
C ASP A 21 7.92 -7.14 1.64
N LEU A 22 7.65 -7.79 2.79
CA LEU A 22 6.62 -7.33 3.72
C LEU A 22 7.00 -5.99 4.36
N LYS A 23 8.28 -5.78 4.66
CA LYS A 23 8.77 -4.48 5.17
C LYS A 23 8.57 -3.39 4.12
N ASP A 24 8.93 -3.65 2.88
CA ASP A 24 8.76 -2.72 1.77
C ASP A 24 7.28 -2.43 1.48
N TYR A 25 6.45 -3.47 1.49
CA TYR A 25 5.01 -3.33 1.32
C TYR A 25 4.39 -2.47 2.42
N LYS A 26 4.73 -2.69 3.69
CA LYS A 26 4.22 -1.90 4.81
C LYS A 26 4.64 -0.44 4.72
N ARG A 27 5.90 -0.17 4.37
CA ARG A 27 6.39 1.21 4.17
C ARG A 27 5.61 1.91 3.06
N LEU A 28 5.42 1.26 1.92
CA LEU A 28 4.66 1.83 0.81
C LEU A 28 3.18 2.05 1.17
N CYS A 29 2.55 1.11 1.90
CA CYS A 29 1.19 1.31 2.38
C CYS A 29 1.09 2.53 3.30
N ALA A 30 2.00 2.67 4.27
CA ALA A 30 1.99 3.81 5.18
C ALA A 30 2.10 5.16 4.44
N GLU A 31 2.98 5.26 3.43
CA GLU A 31 3.10 6.47 2.61
C GLU A 31 1.81 6.78 1.84
N MET A 32 1.17 5.75 1.28
CA MET A 32 -0.06 5.90 0.51
C MET A 32 -1.26 6.25 1.38
N ASP A 33 -1.31 5.70 2.60
CA ASP A 33 -2.37 5.92 3.58
C ASP A 33 -2.30 7.32 4.17
N ASP A 34 -1.09 7.85 4.45
CA ASP A 34 -0.91 9.23 4.92
C ASP A 34 -1.52 10.27 3.97
N ILE A 35 -1.31 10.12 2.66
CA ILE A 35 -1.91 11.00 1.64
C ILE A 35 -3.45 10.88 1.65
N ASN A 36 -3.99 9.67 1.82
CA ASN A 36 -5.44 9.47 1.88
C ASN A 36 -6.04 10.06 3.17
N ASP A 37 -5.34 9.95 4.29
CA ASP A 37 -5.77 10.50 5.57
C ASP A 37 -5.77 12.03 5.55
N GLN A 38 -4.76 12.64 4.95
CA GLN A 38 -4.74 14.09 4.70
C GLN A 38 -5.91 14.54 3.82
N LEU A 39 -6.17 13.85 2.71
CA LEU A 39 -7.33 14.12 1.85
C LEU A 39 -8.66 14.00 2.61
N ASN A 40 -8.82 12.95 3.41
CA ASN A 40 -10.03 12.75 4.22
C ASN A 40 -10.21 13.87 5.26
N LYS A 41 -9.11 14.31 5.88
CA LYS A 41 -9.13 15.42 6.84
C LYS A 41 -9.50 16.74 6.17
N LEU A 42 -8.94 17.03 5.00
CA LEU A 42 -9.27 18.24 4.24
C LEU A 42 -10.72 18.21 3.75
N SER A 43 -11.20 17.06 3.25
CA SER A 43 -12.60 16.88 2.86
C SER A 43 -13.56 17.23 4.00
N ARG A 44 -13.31 16.68 5.20
CA ARG A 44 -14.13 16.99 6.38
C ARG A 44 -14.09 18.45 6.78
N GLN A 45 -12.95 19.14 6.57
CA GLN A 45 -12.86 20.57 6.83
C GLN A 45 -13.70 21.35 5.82
N LEU A 46 -13.61 21.03 4.53
CA LEU A 46 -14.42 21.65 3.48
C LEU A 46 -15.92 21.50 3.74
N ASP A 47 -16.36 20.33 4.22
CA ASP A 47 -17.77 20.07 4.56
C ASP A 47 -18.32 20.99 5.68
N THR A 48 -17.44 21.63 6.45
CA THR A 48 -17.82 22.45 7.63
C THR A 48 -17.59 23.95 7.43
N LEU A 49 -16.87 24.34 6.39
CA LEU A 49 -16.51 25.74 6.14
C LEU A 49 -17.54 26.40 5.20
N ASP A 50 -17.69 27.71 5.34
CA ASP A 50 -18.45 28.53 4.40
C ASP A 50 -17.68 28.62 3.07
N ASP A 51 -18.34 28.30 1.97
CA ASP A 51 -17.75 28.19 0.63
C ASP A 51 -17.29 29.53 0.04
N THR A 52 -17.74 30.65 0.61
CA THR A 52 -17.29 32.00 0.23
C THR A 52 -16.09 32.48 1.04
N SER A 53 -15.70 31.74 2.08
CA SER A 53 -14.61 32.14 2.96
C SER A 53 -13.22 31.89 2.35
N ASP A 54 -12.28 32.81 2.60
CA ASP A 54 -10.87 32.64 2.21
C ASP A 54 -10.26 31.33 2.74
N ARG A 55 -10.71 30.89 3.92
CA ARG A 55 -10.27 29.64 4.52
C ARG A 55 -10.73 28.42 3.72
N TYR A 56 -11.97 28.41 3.24
CA TYR A 56 -12.44 27.34 2.36
C TYR A 56 -11.58 27.27 1.10
N GLN A 57 -11.31 28.42 0.48
CA GLN A 57 -10.50 28.48 -0.73
C GLN A 57 -9.09 27.91 -0.53
N ALA A 58 -8.44 28.25 0.58
CA ALA A 58 -7.12 27.71 0.93
C ALA A 58 -7.14 26.18 1.15
N VAL A 59 -8.13 25.66 1.88
CA VAL A 59 -8.28 24.22 2.11
C VAL A 59 -8.59 23.48 0.81
N ALA A 60 -9.40 24.08 -0.08
CA ALA A 60 -9.75 23.52 -1.37
C ALA A 60 -8.54 23.43 -2.30
N GLU A 61 -7.66 24.44 -2.28
CA GLU A 61 -6.41 24.42 -3.01
C GLU A 61 -5.50 23.27 -2.55
N GLU A 62 -5.27 23.14 -1.23
CA GLU A 62 -4.46 22.04 -0.68
C GLU A 62 -5.04 20.66 -1.02
N TYR A 63 -6.37 20.52 -0.92
CA TYR A 63 -7.07 19.29 -1.30
C TYR A 63 -6.87 18.94 -2.78
N ASN A 64 -6.94 19.93 -3.67
CA ASN A 64 -6.71 19.73 -5.10
C ASN A 64 -5.26 19.37 -5.40
N GLN A 65 -4.28 20.01 -4.74
CA GLN A 65 -2.86 19.67 -4.87
C GLN A 65 -2.60 18.20 -4.50
N LEU A 66 -3.21 17.70 -3.41
CA LEU A 66 -3.10 16.28 -3.05
C LEU A 66 -3.81 15.36 -4.04
N LYS A 67 -4.92 15.78 -4.63
CA LYS A 67 -5.57 15.01 -5.71
C LYS A 67 -4.70 14.93 -6.96
N ASP A 68 -4.04 16.03 -7.33
CA ASP A 68 -3.13 16.09 -8.47
C ASP A 68 -1.87 15.26 -8.23
N LEU A 69 -1.32 15.30 -7.01
CA LEU A 69 -0.24 14.41 -6.58
C LEU A 69 -0.61 12.94 -6.83
N LYS A 70 -1.86 12.54 -6.53
CA LYS A 70 -2.33 11.17 -6.79
C LYS A 70 -2.45 10.84 -8.28
N GLN A 71 -2.55 11.81 -9.17
CA GLN A 71 -2.54 11.56 -10.63
C GLN A 71 -1.13 11.45 -11.20
N THR A 72 -0.10 11.86 -10.46
CA THR A 72 1.28 11.80 -10.95
C THR A 72 1.69 10.36 -11.32
N PRO A 73 2.54 10.21 -12.36
CA PRO A 73 3.06 8.89 -12.75
C PRO A 73 3.77 8.17 -11.60
N GLU A 74 4.47 8.92 -10.74
CA GLU A 74 5.17 8.37 -9.58
C GLU A 74 4.22 7.74 -8.57
N TYR A 75 3.17 8.47 -8.15
CA TYR A 75 2.17 7.93 -7.23
C TYR A 75 1.47 6.69 -7.83
N GLN A 76 1.10 6.75 -9.11
CA GLN A 76 0.46 5.62 -9.80
C GLN A 76 1.41 4.40 -9.91
N ALA A 77 2.71 4.64 -10.10
CA ALA A 77 3.72 3.58 -10.07
C ALA A 77 3.83 2.94 -8.68
N LYS A 78 3.89 3.73 -7.60
CA LYS A 78 3.88 3.23 -6.21
C LYS A 78 2.61 2.44 -5.90
N LYS A 79 1.44 2.93 -6.34
CA LYS A 79 0.15 2.20 -6.23
C LYS A 79 0.18 0.85 -6.93
N LYS A 80 0.77 0.78 -8.13
CA LYS A 80 0.95 -0.47 -8.89
C LYS A 80 1.93 -1.40 -8.18
N GLN A 81 3.01 -0.88 -7.61
CA GLN A 81 3.98 -1.64 -6.82
C GLN A 81 3.34 -2.23 -5.56
N CYS A 82 2.55 -1.45 -4.82
CA CYS A 82 1.77 -1.95 -3.66
C CYS A 82 0.91 -3.16 -4.03
N ARG A 83 0.18 -3.07 -5.15
CA ARG A 83 -0.67 -4.19 -5.63
C ARG A 83 0.15 -5.42 -5.97
N ARG A 84 1.27 -5.24 -6.70
CA ARG A 84 2.18 -6.32 -7.07
C ARG A 84 2.76 -7.02 -5.84
N LEU A 85 3.27 -6.26 -4.88
CA LEU A 85 3.79 -6.79 -3.62
C LEU A 85 2.72 -7.53 -2.84
N ARG A 86 1.50 -6.97 -2.71
CA ARG A 86 0.39 -7.65 -2.05
C ARG A 86 0.08 -9.02 -2.67
N HIS A 87 0.01 -9.10 -3.99
CA HIS A 87 -0.23 -10.36 -4.69
C HIS A 87 0.92 -11.36 -4.49
N LYS A 88 2.17 -10.90 -4.61
CA LYS A 88 3.38 -11.70 -4.37
C LYS A 88 3.38 -12.27 -2.95
N LEU A 89 3.24 -11.40 -1.94
CA LEU A 89 3.20 -11.77 -0.53
C LEU A 89 2.09 -12.77 -0.22
N PHE A 90 0.88 -12.54 -0.72
CA PHE A 90 -0.24 -13.47 -0.52
C PHE A 90 0.07 -14.87 -1.08
N HIS A 91 0.67 -14.91 -2.28
CA HIS A 91 1.01 -16.17 -2.92
C HIS A 91 2.13 -16.90 -2.18
N ILE A 92 3.23 -16.22 -1.81
CA ILE A 92 4.32 -16.81 -1.02
C ILE A 92 3.80 -17.34 0.32
N LYS A 93 3.00 -16.55 1.04
CA LYS A 93 2.38 -16.95 2.31
C LYS A 93 1.53 -18.20 2.15
N ARG A 94 0.79 -18.33 1.04
CA ARG A 94 0.03 -19.55 0.72
C ARG A 94 0.95 -20.75 0.48
N MET A 95 2.04 -20.58 -0.27
CA MET A 95 2.99 -21.67 -0.54
C MET A 95 3.61 -22.19 0.76
N VAL A 96 4.13 -21.29 1.61
CA VAL A 96 4.71 -21.66 2.92
C VAL A 96 3.67 -22.34 3.81
N LYS A 97 2.45 -21.78 3.91
CA LYS A 97 1.37 -22.39 4.71
C LYS A 97 0.97 -23.78 4.21
N ASN A 98 0.97 -24.02 2.90
CA ASN A 98 0.63 -25.32 2.34
C ASN A 98 1.70 -26.37 2.66
N TYR A 99 2.97 -26.00 2.54
CA TYR A 99 4.11 -26.86 2.90
C TYR A 99 4.12 -27.22 4.38
N ASP A 100 3.97 -26.21 5.25
CA ASP A 100 3.95 -26.39 6.70
C ASP A 100 2.82 -27.34 7.16
N LYS A 101 1.69 -27.37 6.43
CA LYS A 101 0.56 -28.27 6.72
C LYS A 101 0.77 -29.71 6.26
N SER A 102 1.55 -29.95 5.21
CA SER A 102 1.81 -31.30 4.71
C SER A 102 3.00 -31.97 5.42
N HIS A 103 3.76 -31.21 6.21
CA HIS A 103 4.94 -31.66 6.94
C HIS A 103 4.81 -31.43 8.47
N SER A 104 3.59 -31.19 8.95
CA SER A 104 3.24 -31.07 10.37
C SER A 104 2.87 -32.39 11.03
#